data_AF-A0A7K2N0I5-F1
#
_entry.id   AF-A0A7K2N0I5-F1
#
_cell.length_a   1.000
_cell.length_b   1.000
_cell.length_c   1.000
_cell.angle_alpha   90.00
_cell.angle_beta   90.00
_cell.angle_gamma   90.00
#
_symmetry.space_group_name_H-M   'P 1'
#
loop_
_entity.id
_entity.type
_entity.pdbx_description
1 polymer ?
#
loop_
_entity_poly.entity_id
_entity_poly.type
_entity_poly.pdbx_seq_one_letter_code
_entity_poly.pdbx_strand_id
1 'polypeptide(L)'
;MHPTTAPTATVPTPSRSRDTTGDFLLQPPNPAERVACRVDPVDLRRLDLLALLTTAGIAPSAGDRAAIDQLSVLPGSVHTALHRWLEQAYGFCR
;
A
#
# COMPACT_ATOMS: atom_id res chain seq x y z
N MET A 1 -17.02 33.99 -42.24
CA MET A 1 -16.78 33.56 -40.85
C MET A 1 -17.52 32.24 -40.65
N HIS A 2 -16.80 31.12 -40.54
CA HIS A 2 -17.39 29.80 -40.20
C HIS A 2 -17.55 29.68 -38.68
N PRO A 3 -18.41 28.78 -38.21
CA PRO A 3 -17.83 27.68 -37.46
C PRO A 3 -18.15 26.30 -38.05
N THR A 4 -17.07 25.52 -38.09
CA THR A 4 -16.96 24.11 -38.44
C THR A 4 -17.59 23.24 -37.34
N THR A 5 -18.42 22.29 -37.73
CA THR A 5 -18.81 21.13 -36.93
C THR A 5 -17.63 20.14 -36.91
N ALA A 6 -17.08 19.87 -35.73
CA ALA A 6 -16.11 18.78 -35.54
C ALA A 6 -16.86 17.46 -35.29
N PRO A 7 -16.51 16.35 -35.97
CA PRO A 7 -17.03 15.05 -35.63
C PRO A 7 -16.37 14.51 -34.36
N THR A 8 -17.19 13.98 -33.46
CA THR A 8 -16.81 13.11 -32.33
C THR A 8 -15.86 12.02 -32.79
N ALA A 9 -14.61 12.08 -32.32
CA ALA A 9 -13.68 10.97 -32.44
C ALA A 9 -14.04 9.92 -31.38
N THR A 10 -14.88 8.96 -31.75
CA THR A 10 -15.01 7.69 -31.03
C THR A 10 -13.69 6.96 -31.20
N VAL A 11 -12.85 6.95 -30.15
CA VAL A 11 -11.68 6.06 -30.08
C VAL A 11 -12.20 4.63 -30.09
N PRO A 12 -11.88 3.80 -31.09
CA PRO A 12 -12.20 2.39 -31.02
C PRO A 12 -11.25 1.78 -29.99
N THR A 13 -11.79 1.33 -28.87
CA THR A 13 -11.08 0.43 -27.96
C THR A 13 -10.66 -0.79 -28.78
N PRO A 14 -9.35 -1.08 -28.93
CA PRO A 14 -8.97 -2.33 -29.57
C PRO A 14 -9.48 -3.45 -28.66
N SER A 15 -10.40 -4.27 -29.18
CA SER A 15 -10.77 -5.55 -28.59
C SER A 15 -9.48 -6.32 -28.35
N ARG A 16 -9.04 -6.36 -27.09
CA ARG A 16 -7.84 -7.09 -26.69
C ARG A 16 -8.16 -8.57 -26.82
N SER A 17 -7.89 -9.14 -28.00
CA SER A 17 -7.77 -10.58 -28.15
C SER A 17 -6.81 -11.06 -27.07
N ARG A 18 -7.34 -11.87 -26.16
CA ARG A 18 -6.56 -12.44 -25.07
C ARG A 18 -5.74 -13.58 -25.70
N ASP A 19 -4.70 -13.22 -26.44
CA ASP A 19 -3.67 -14.15 -26.88
C ASP A 19 -2.89 -14.59 -25.65
N THR A 20 -3.33 -15.68 -25.04
CA THR A 20 -2.69 -16.35 -23.90
C THR A 20 -1.44 -17.14 -24.32
N THR A 21 -0.73 -16.69 -25.36
CA THR A 21 0.46 -17.37 -25.93
C THR A 21 1.78 -16.83 -25.36
N GLY A 22 1.73 -15.89 -24.42
CA GLY A 22 2.92 -15.41 -23.76
C GLY A 22 2.57 -14.67 -22.49
N ASP A 23 2.52 -15.41 -21.38
CA ASP A 23 2.80 -14.81 -20.07
C ASP A 23 4.27 -14.38 -20.10
N PHE A 24 4.54 -13.25 -20.72
CA PHE A 24 5.84 -12.60 -20.67
C PHE A 24 6.06 -12.18 -19.24
N LEU A 25 6.75 -13.02 -18.47
CA LEU A 25 7.29 -12.66 -17.17
C LEU A 25 8.25 -11.49 -17.41
N LEU A 26 7.75 -10.26 -17.25
CA LEU A 26 8.57 -9.06 -17.31
C LEU A 26 9.72 -9.24 -16.34
N GLN A 27 10.95 -9.06 -16.82
CA GLN A 27 12.10 -9.07 -15.92
C GLN A 27 11.89 -8.02 -14.82
N PRO A 28 12.23 -8.35 -13.56
CA PRO A 28 12.10 -7.39 -12.48
C PRO A 28 12.91 -6.12 -12.82
N PRO A 29 12.37 -4.92 -12.58
CA PRO A 29 13.03 -3.68 -12.95
C PRO A 29 14.38 -3.55 -12.23
N ASN A 30 15.37 -3.05 -12.98
CA ASN A 30 16.74 -2.85 -12.52
C ASN A 30 16.73 -2.06 -11.19
N PRO A 31 17.36 -2.57 -10.10
CA PRO A 31 17.37 -1.89 -8.81
C PRO A 31 17.94 -0.47 -8.86
N ALA A 32 18.90 -0.21 -9.77
CA ALA A 32 19.48 1.12 -9.94
C ALA A 32 18.53 2.14 -10.61
N GLU A 33 17.51 1.65 -11.33
CA GLU A 33 16.50 2.48 -12.00
C GLU A 33 15.25 2.69 -11.14
N ARG A 34 15.21 2.11 -9.94
CA ARG A 34 14.08 2.30 -9.02
C ARG A 34 14.08 3.72 -8.49
N VAL A 35 12.91 4.36 -8.56
CA VAL A 35 12.69 5.66 -7.92
C VAL A 35 12.98 5.51 -6.43
N ALA A 36 13.86 6.35 -5.90
CA ALA A 36 14.13 6.42 -4.48
C ALA A 36 12.89 6.96 -3.75
N CYS A 37 11.99 6.06 -3.34
CA CYS A 37 10.83 6.42 -2.54
C CYS A 37 11.26 6.64 -1.09
N ARG A 38 11.19 7.90 -0.64
CA ARG A 38 11.18 8.20 0.79
C ARG A 38 9.76 7.95 1.30
N VAL A 39 9.62 6.91 2.11
CA VAL A 39 8.36 6.63 2.82
C VAL A 39 8.23 7.66 3.94
N ASP A 40 7.04 8.22 4.12
CA ASP A 40 6.79 9.13 5.22
C ASP A 40 6.99 8.39 6.56
N PRO A 41 7.62 9.00 7.58
CA PRO A 41 7.78 8.39 8.89
C PRO A 41 6.47 7.92 9.55
N VAL A 42 5.32 8.55 9.22
CA VAL A 42 3.98 8.13 9.66
C VAL A 42 3.57 6.85 8.93
N ASP A 43 3.82 6.77 7.62
CA ASP A 43 3.51 5.57 6.84
C ASP A 43 4.38 4.37 7.26
N LEU A 44 5.64 4.61 7.63
CA LEU A 44 6.49 3.56 8.23
C LEU A 44 5.91 3.06 9.55
N ARG A 45 5.55 3.97 10.46
CA ARG A 45 4.91 3.62 11.75
C ARG A 45 3.62 2.83 11.54
N ARG A 46 2.80 3.23 10.58
CA ARG A 46 1.58 2.52 10.19
C ARG A 46 1.88 1.08 9.76
N LEU A 47 2.87 0.90 8.89
CA LEU A 47 3.26 -0.42 8.39
C LEU A 47 3.79 -1.30 9.52
N ASP A 48 4.62 -0.73 10.40
CA ASP A 48 5.19 -1.43 11.55
C ASP A 48 4.09 -1.90 12.52
N LEU A 49 3.10 -1.05 12.81
CA LEU A 49 1.97 -1.42 13.67
C LEU A 49 1.10 -2.52 13.04
N LEU A 50 0.81 -2.42 11.73
CA LEU A 50 0.06 -3.45 11.01
C LEU A 50 0.81 -4.80 10.99
N ALA A 51 2.13 -4.75 10.77
CA ALA A 51 2.97 -5.94 10.82
C ALA A 51 2.93 -6.57 12.20
N LEU A 52 3.06 -5.77 13.27
CA LEU A 52 3.01 -6.25 14.64
C LEU A 52 1.67 -6.93 14.97
N LEU A 53 0.55 -6.28 14.64
CA LEU A 53 -0.80 -6.84 14.84
C LEU A 53 -0.97 -8.15 14.06
N THR A 54 -0.50 -8.20 12.80
CA THR A 54 -0.54 -9.42 11.98
C THR A 54 0.29 -10.54 12.60
N THR A 55 1.50 -10.24 13.10
CA THR A 55 2.35 -11.23 13.76
C THR A 55 1.76 -11.75 15.07
N ALA A 56 1.00 -10.91 15.78
CA ALA A 56 0.24 -11.30 16.96
C ALA A 56 -1.03 -12.10 16.62
N GLY A 57 -1.34 -12.33 15.33
CA GLY A 57 -2.56 -13.00 14.89
C GLY A 57 -3.83 -12.14 15.01
N ILE A 58 -3.66 -10.83 15.20
CA ILE A 58 -4.75 -9.86 15.33
C ILE A 58 -4.99 -9.24 13.96
N ALA A 59 -6.02 -9.71 13.26
CA ALA A 59 -6.45 -9.08 12.01
C ALA A 59 -7.20 -7.78 12.33
N PRO A 60 -6.70 -6.59 11.93
CA PRO A 60 -7.42 -5.34 12.15
C PRO A 60 -8.72 -5.33 11.36
N SER A 61 -9.82 -4.95 12.00
CA SER A 61 -11.09 -4.74 11.31
C SER A 61 -11.02 -3.47 10.45
N ALA A 62 -11.89 -3.38 9.43
CA ALA A 62 -12.05 -2.14 8.66
C ALA A 62 -12.43 -0.93 9.56
N GLY A 63 -13.11 -1.19 10.69
CA GLY A 63 -13.43 -0.16 11.68
C GLY A 63 -12.21 0.40 12.43
N ASP A 64 -11.11 -0.35 12.50
CA ASP A 64 -9.91 0.04 13.25
C ASP A 64 -8.97 0.94 12.42
N ARG A 65 -9.28 1.13 11.14
CA ARG A 65 -8.47 1.91 10.20
C ARG A 65 -8.18 3.32 10.71
N ALA A 66 -9.21 4.01 11.19
CA ALA A 66 -9.09 5.37 11.71
C ALA A 66 -8.24 5.43 13.00
N ALA A 67 -8.34 4.40 13.86
CA ALA A 67 -7.51 4.31 15.05
C ALA A 67 -6.04 4.11 14.69
N ILE A 68 -5.74 3.22 13.73
CA ILE A 68 -4.39 3.00 13.21
C ILE A 68 -3.81 4.28 12.60
N ASP A 69 -4.61 5.03 11.83
CA ASP A 69 -4.19 6.33 11.27
C ASP A 69 -3.78 7.32 12.36
N GLN A 70 -4.60 7.46 13.40
CA GLN A 70 -4.31 8.37 14.52
C GLN A 70 -3.06 7.92 15.30
N LEU A 71 -2.91 6.62 15.57
CA LEU A 71 -1.74 6.07 16.25
C LEU A 71 -0.44 6.28 15.45
N SER A 72 -0.52 6.25 14.11
CA SER A 72 0.63 6.42 13.22
C SER A 72 1.21 7.84 13.25
N VAL A 73 0.36 8.84 13.52
CA VAL A 73 0.80 10.24 13.65
C VAL A 73 1.58 10.47 14.95
N LEU A 74 1.32 9.68 16.00
CA LEU A 74 1.94 9.84 17.32
C LEU A 74 3.46 9.68 17.25
N PRO A 75 4.24 10.42 18.08
CA PRO A 75 5.70 10.39 18.05
C PRO A 75 6.29 8.98 18.19
N GLY A 76 7.48 8.78 17.61
CA GLY A 76 8.15 7.48 17.60
C GLY A 76 8.33 6.84 18.98
N SER A 77 8.54 7.63 20.04
CA SER A 77 8.64 7.12 21.42
C SER A 77 7.36 6.44 21.91
N VAL A 78 6.20 6.99 21.54
CA VAL A 78 4.89 6.40 21.86
C VAL A 78 4.70 5.11 21.07
N HIS A 79 5.12 5.11 19.80
CA HIS A 79 5.09 3.90 18.96
C HIS A 79 5.97 2.78 19.52
N THR A 80 7.18 3.10 20.00
CA THR A 80 8.06 2.12 20.66
C THR A 80 7.43 1.55 21.94
N ALA A 81 6.78 2.38 22.76
CA ALA A 81 6.09 1.91 23.96
C ALA A 81 4.91 0.99 23.59
N LEU A 82 4.12 1.37 22.58
CA LEU A 82 3.01 0.56 22.08
C LEU A 82 3.48 -0.80 21.57
N HIS A 83 4.57 -0.83 20.79
CA HIS A 83 5.17 -2.08 20.31
C HIS A 83 5.57 -2.98 21.47
N ARG A 84 6.31 -2.45 22.46
CA ARG A 84 6.71 -3.21 23.65
C ARG A 84 5.51 -3.77 24.42
N TRP A 85 4.43 -3.00 24.55
CA TRP A 85 3.22 -3.48 25.22
C TRP A 85 2.52 -4.58 24.46
N LEU A 86 2.38 -4.44 23.14
CA LEU A 86 1.75 -5.45 22.29
C LEU A 86 2.58 -6.74 22.25
N GLU A 87 3.90 -6.63 22.15
CA GLU A 87 4.82 -7.77 22.27
C GLU A 87 4.77 -8.42 23.66
N GLN A 88 4.49 -7.67 24.72
CA GLN A 88 4.38 -8.24 26.06
C GLN A 88 3.02 -8.88 26.31
N ALA A 89 1.94 -8.25 25.84
CA ALA A 89 0.55 -8.67 26.08
C ALA A 89 0.15 -9.86 25.20
N TYR A 90 0.58 -9.85 23.95
CA TYR A 90 0.34 -10.92 22.98
C TYR A 90 1.60 -11.77 22.77
N GLY A 91 2.54 -11.65 23.73
CA GLY A 91 3.83 -12.31 23.72
C GLY A 91 3.71 -13.69 23.16
N PHE A 92 4.26 -13.80 21.94
CA PHE A 92 4.41 -15.00 21.13
C PHE A 92 4.48 -16.19 22.08
N CYS A 93 3.33 -16.85 22.26
CA CYS A 93 3.26 -18.02 23.11
C CYS A 93 4.26 -19.03 22.54
N ARG A 94 5.38 -19.16 23.25
CA ARG A 94 6.31 -20.26 23.14
C ARG A 94 5.68 -21.51 23.72
#